data_AF-A0A3Q3R4P0-F1
#
_entry.id   AF-A0A3Q3R4P0-F1
#
_cell.length_a   1.000
_cell.length_b   1.000
_cell.length_c   1.000
_cell.angle_alpha   90.00
_cell.angle_beta   90.00
_cell.angle_gamma   90.00
#
_symmetry.space_group_name_H-M   'P 1'
#
loop_
_entity.id
_entity.type
_entity.pdbx_description
1 polymer ?
#
loop_
_entity_poly.entity_id
_entity_poly.type
_entity_poly.pdbx_seq_one_letter_code
_entity_poly.pdbx_strand_id
1 'polypeptide(L)'
;LAGCIGGNFNGEEGGSIFIEDCDDLCNLQTVTEESVLEALRQRFYRLKIYTYAGNILIAVNPNKFLPVYYNPMYVKMYENQPLGKLSPHIFAIADVAFHAMLNRQVNQCIVISGESGSGKTESSMFVIYVVLLSKCLIVGLSKYSPRTFV
;
A
#
# COMPACT_ATOMS: atom_id res chain seq x y z
N LEU A 1 -19.06 16.98 -9.99
CA LEU A 1 -19.86 16.68 -11.20
C LEU A 1 -18.89 16.42 -12.35
N ALA A 2 -19.09 15.29 -13.03
CA ALA A 2 -18.59 14.90 -14.36
C ALA A 2 -17.05 14.77 -14.54
N GLY A 3 -16.53 13.79 -15.28
CA GLY A 3 -17.19 12.97 -16.28
C GLY A 3 -16.58 11.59 -16.43
N CYS A 4 -17.46 10.59 -16.43
CA CYS A 4 -17.30 9.42 -17.27
C CYS A 4 -17.45 9.89 -18.72
N ILE A 5 -16.45 9.65 -19.55
CA ILE A 5 -16.60 9.72 -21.00
C ILE A 5 -16.27 8.34 -21.53
N GLY A 6 -17.33 7.61 -21.92
CA GLY A 6 -17.21 6.38 -22.65
C GLY A 6 -16.64 6.65 -24.04
N GLY A 7 -15.65 5.86 -24.44
CA GLY A 7 -15.19 5.76 -25.82
C GLY A 7 -15.53 4.39 -26.38
N ASN A 8 -16.46 4.36 -27.33
CA ASN A 8 -16.73 3.21 -28.19
C ASN A 8 -15.61 3.13 -29.24
N PHE A 9 -14.88 2.02 -29.33
CA PHE A 9 -14.06 1.68 -30.50
C PHE A 9 -14.27 0.21 -30.87
N ASN A 10 -14.73 0.02 -32.10
CA ASN A 10 -14.90 -1.27 -32.76
C ASN A 10 -13.54 -1.76 -33.31
N GLY A 11 -13.32 -3.08 -33.28
CA GLY A 11 -12.56 -3.79 -34.33
C GLY A 11 -11.13 -4.22 -34.00
N GLU A 12 -10.97 -5.55 -33.94
CA GLU A 12 -9.83 -6.37 -34.39
C GLU A 12 -8.59 -6.59 -33.47
N GLU A 13 -8.57 -7.84 -32.97
CA GLU A 13 -7.47 -8.81 -32.84
C GLU A 13 -6.13 -8.42 -32.19
N GLY A 14 -5.90 -9.02 -31.02
CA GLY A 14 -4.66 -8.96 -30.25
C GLY A 14 -4.91 -8.42 -28.85
N GLY A 15 -5.65 -9.17 -28.02
CA GLY A 15 -6.17 -8.72 -26.72
C GLY A 15 -5.11 -8.45 -25.66
N SER A 16 -4.33 -7.39 -25.82
CA SER A 16 -3.78 -6.68 -24.68
C SER A 16 -4.93 -5.95 -24.00
N ILE A 17 -5.47 -6.56 -22.93
CA ILE A 17 -6.36 -5.85 -22.01
C ILE A 17 -5.57 -4.62 -21.55
N PHE A 18 -5.96 -3.43 -22.03
CA PHE A 18 -5.43 -2.18 -21.49
C PHE A 18 -5.96 -2.08 -20.06
N ILE A 19 -5.24 -2.66 -19.11
CA ILE A 19 -5.52 -2.45 -17.69
C ILE A 19 -5.14 -1.00 -17.43
N GLU A 20 -6.15 -0.14 -17.32
CA GLU A 20 -5.95 1.22 -16.84
C GLU A 20 -5.17 1.18 -15.52
N ASP A 21 -4.34 2.20 -15.30
CA ASP A 21 -3.44 2.25 -14.15
C ASP A 21 -4.25 2.25 -12.83
N CYS A 22 -4.46 1.05 -12.29
CA CYS A 22 -5.35 0.83 -11.18
C CYS A 22 -4.55 0.88 -9.88
N ASP A 23 -4.80 1.90 -9.06
CA ASP A 23 -4.16 2.05 -7.77
C ASP A 23 -4.70 1.06 -6.72
N ASP A 24 -5.92 0.53 -6.91
CA ASP A 24 -6.55 -0.46 -6.04
C ASP A 24 -7.08 -1.65 -6.84
N LEU A 25 -6.49 -2.83 -6.62
CA LEU A 25 -6.86 -4.06 -7.31
C LEU A 25 -8.31 -4.48 -7.09
N CYS A 26 -8.96 -3.99 -6.02
CA CYS A 26 -10.39 -4.23 -5.80
C CYS A 26 -11.30 -3.53 -6.84
N ASN A 27 -10.77 -2.57 -7.59
CA ASN A 27 -11.52 -1.85 -8.63
C ASN A 27 -11.34 -2.47 -10.03
N LEU A 28 -10.63 -3.61 -10.16
CA LEU A 28 -10.54 -4.34 -11.42
C LEU A 28 -11.91 -4.90 -11.82
N GLN A 29 -12.23 -4.84 -13.11
CA GLN A 29 -13.49 -5.39 -13.65
C GLN A 29 -13.60 -6.90 -13.41
N THR A 30 -12.49 -7.62 -13.52
CA THR A 30 -12.38 -9.04 -13.24
C THR A 30 -11.19 -9.27 -12.31
N VAL A 31 -11.45 -9.83 -11.12
CA VAL A 31 -10.42 -10.18 -10.15
C VAL A 31 -10.08 -11.67 -10.34
N THR A 32 -9.09 -11.92 -11.18
CA THR A 32 -8.51 -13.25 -11.49
C THR A 32 -7.03 -13.22 -11.18
N GLU A 33 -6.39 -14.38 -11.01
CA GLU A 33 -4.95 -14.45 -10.76
C GLU A 33 -4.16 -13.78 -11.90
N GLU A 34 -4.57 -14.03 -13.15
CA GLU A 34 -3.95 -13.47 -14.34
C GLU A 34 -4.10 -11.95 -14.41
N SER A 35 -5.30 -11.43 -14.12
CA SER A 35 -5.55 -9.97 -14.16
C SER A 35 -4.81 -9.22 -13.07
N VAL A 36 -4.73 -9.78 -11.86
CA VAL A 36 -3.95 -9.21 -10.75
C VAL A 36 -2.47 -9.23 -11.07
N LEU A 37 -1.95 -10.36 -11.58
CA LEU A 37 -0.54 -10.47 -11.95
C LEU A 37 -0.17 -9.47 -13.04
N GLU A 38 -1.00 -9.33 -14.08
CA GLU A 38 -0.74 -8.38 -15.16
C GLU A 38 -0.80 -6.93 -14.67
N ALA A 39 -1.75 -6.59 -13.79
CA ALA A 39 -1.83 -5.26 -13.18
C ALA A 39 -0.56 -4.93 -12.35
N LEU A 40 -0.13 -5.86 -11.49
CA LEU A 40 1.10 -5.70 -10.71
C LEU A 40 2.33 -5.60 -11.60
N ARG A 41 2.41 -6.41 -12.67
CA ARG A 41 3.50 -6.40 -13.63
C ARG A 41 3.61 -5.06 -14.36
N GLN A 42 2.49 -4.53 -14.86
CA GLN A 42 2.45 -3.23 -15.54
C GLN A 42 2.84 -2.08 -14.60
N ARG A 43 2.36 -2.09 -13.36
CA ARG A 43 2.73 -1.10 -12.33
C ARG A 43 4.22 -1.19 -12.00
N PHE A 44 4.76 -2.39 -11.88
CA PHE A 44 6.18 -2.60 -11.62
C PHE A 44 7.06 -2.03 -12.74
N TYR A 45 6.69 -2.23 -14.02
CA TYR A 45 7.41 -1.62 -15.15
C TYR A 45 7.38 -0.09 -15.15
N ARG A 46 6.33 0.50 -14.55
CA ARG A 46 6.21 1.96 -14.35
C ARG A 46 6.88 2.44 -13.07
N LEU A 47 7.66 1.59 -12.40
CA LEU A 47 8.32 1.88 -11.11
C LEU A 47 7.33 2.23 -9.98
N LYS A 48 6.08 1.76 -10.09
CA LYS A 48 5.06 1.83 -9.03
C LYS A 48 5.12 0.58 -8.17
N ILE A 49 5.85 0.67 -7.06
CA ILE A 49 6.13 -0.48 -6.19
C ILE A 49 4.99 -0.79 -5.21
N TYR A 50 4.09 0.15 -4.99
CA TYR A 50 2.97 0.03 -4.06
C TYR A 50 1.64 -0.02 -4.82
N THR A 51 0.75 -0.91 -4.39
CA THR A 51 -0.60 -1.08 -4.94
C THR A 51 -1.57 -1.42 -3.81
N TYR A 52 -2.75 -0.80 -3.78
CA TYR A 52 -3.80 -1.18 -2.83
C TYR A 52 -4.50 -2.46 -3.25
N ALA A 53 -4.99 -3.19 -2.25
CA ALA A 53 -5.99 -4.23 -2.37
C ALA A 53 -6.96 -4.02 -1.20
N GLY A 54 -7.88 -3.06 -1.35
CA GLY A 54 -8.74 -2.59 -0.28
C GLY A 54 -7.95 -1.95 0.86
N ASN A 55 -7.96 -2.58 2.05
CA ASN A 55 -7.20 -2.11 3.22
C ASN A 55 -5.77 -2.70 3.32
N ILE A 56 -5.38 -3.54 2.36
CA ILE A 56 -4.05 -4.15 2.28
C ILE A 56 -3.20 -3.34 1.30
N LEU A 57 -1.90 -3.22 1.60
CA LEU A 57 -0.92 -2.64 0.69
C LEU A 57 0.01 -3.73 0.18
N ILE A 58 0.00 -3.93 -1.13
CA ILE A 58 0.91 -4.84 -1.82
C ILE A 58 2.15 -4.05 -2.22
N ALA A 59 3.32 -4.52 -1.78
CA ALA A 59 4.61 -3.96 -2.12
C ALA A 59 5.40 -4.96 -2.99
N VAL A 60 5.78 -4.54 -4.20
CA VAL A 60 6.63 -5.32 -5.10
C VAL A 60 8.04 -4.74 -5.04
N ASN A 61 8.96 -5.46 -4.39
CA ASN A 61 10.33 -4.98 -4.18
C ASN A 61 11.12 -4.96 -5.51
N PRO A 62 11.61 -3.78 -5.98
CA PRO A 62 12.43 -3.68 -7.19
C PRO A 62 13.88 -4.15 -7.00
N ASN A 63 14.26 -4.54 -5.77
CA ASN A 63 15.64 -4.86 -5.37
C ASN A 63 16.63 -3.72 -5.69
N LYS A 64 16.13 -2.48 -5.64
CA LYS A 64 16.86 -1.25 -5.96
C LYS A 64 16.36 -0.13 -5.06
N PHE A 65 17.26 0.76 -4.69
CA PHE A 65 16.89 1.96 -3.94
C PHE A 65 16.11 2.93 -4.83
N LEU A 66 14.88 3.28 -4.45
CA LEU A 66 14.05 4.27 -5.15
C LEU A 66 13.87 5.55 -4.31
N PRO A 67 14.65 6.61 -4.55
CA PRO A 67 14.67 7.83 -3.73
C PRO A 67 13.32 8.51 -3.55
N VAL A 68 12.42 8.38 -4.54
CA VAL A 68 11.09 9.01 -4.55
C VAL A 68 10.21 8.49 -3.41
N TYR A 69 10.29 7.20 -3.09
CA TYR A 69 9.48 6.56 -2.03
C TYR A 69 10.03 6.81 -0.63
N TYR A 70 11.26 7.28 -0.52
CA TYR A 70 11.95 7.51 0.75
C TYR A 70 12.03 8.99 1.13
N ASN A 71 11.41 9.87 0.35
CA ASN A 71 11.44 11.29 0.63
C ASN A 71 10.44 11.65 1.76
N PRO A 72 10.91 12.13 2.91
CA PRO A 72 10.06 12.47 4.06
C PRO A 72 9.09 13.63 3.77
N MET A 73 9.30 14.42 2.71
CA MET A 73 8.35 15.44 2.28
C MET A 73 6.97 14.84 1.93
N TYR A 74 6.93 13.61 1.42
CA TYR A 74 5.66 12.94 1.10
C TYR A 74 4.87 12.59 2.36
N VAL A 75 5.50 12.39 3.53
CA VAL A 75 4.80 12.04 4.78
C VAL A 75 3.71 13.07 5.09
N LYS A 76 4.00 14.37 4.94
CA LYS A 76 3.01 15.43 5.18
C LYS A 76 1.84 15.42 4.21
N MET A 77 2.04 14.93 2.98
CA MET A 77 0.95 14.87 1.99
C MET A 77 -0.08 13.80 2.36
N TYR A 78 0.35 12.72 3.02
CA TYR A 78 -0.52 11.62 3.43
C TYR A 78 -1.17 11.83 4.81
N GLU A 79 -0.79 12.87 5.55
CA GLU A 79 -1.39 13.18 6.86
C GLU A 79 -2.88 13.53 6.69
N ASN A 80 -3.75 12.88 7.48
CA ASN A 80 -5.21 13.10 7.48
C ASN A 80 -5.90 12.87 6.13
N GLN A 81 -5.35 12.04 5.24
CA GLN A 81 -5.99 11.72 3.97
C GLN A 81 -6.76 10.40 4.05
N PRO A 82 -7.99 10.32 3.49
CA PRO A 82 -8.69 9.05 3.39
C PRO A 82 -7.94 8.08 2.47
N LEU A 83 -7.95 6.79 2.83
CA LEU A 83 -7.34 5.72 2.04
C LEU A 83 -7.92 5.69 0.63
N GLY A 84 -7.06 5.53 -0.38
CA GLY A 84 -7.47 5.49 -1.79
C GLY A 84 -7.64 6.86 -2.47
N LYS A 85 -7.60 7.98 -1.73
CA LYS A 85 -7.62 9.32 -2.35
C LYS A 85 -6.28 9.71 -2.98
N LEU A 86 -5.19 9.30 -2.34
CA LEU A 86 -3.83 9.47 -2.85
C LEU A 86 -3.30 8.13 -3.35
N SER A 87 -2.26 8.19 -4.19
CA SER A 87 -1.61 6.99 -4.72
C SER A 87 -1.14 6.04 -3.61
N PRO A 88 -1.01 4.74 -3.91
CA PRO A 88 -0.64 3.74 -2.92
C PRO A 88 0.70 4.05 -2.28
N HIS A 89 0.71 4.14 -0.95
CA HIS A 89 1.92 4.39 -0.20
C HIS A 89 1.84 3.80 1.19
N ILE A 90 3.00 3.38 1.72
CA ILE A 90 3.14 2.89 3.09
C ILE A 90 2.75 3.94 4.14
N PHE A 91 2.81 5.22 3.76
CA PHE A 91 2.44 6.35 4.61
C PHE A 91 0.93 6.44 4.82
N ALA A 92 0.14 6.09 3.80
CA ALA A 92 -1.31 6.04 3.93
C ALA A 92 -1.76 4.96 4.94
N ILE A 93 -1.13 3.78 4.90
CA ILE A 93 -1.43 2.69 5.84
C ILE A 93 -1.04 3.09 7.27
N ALA A 94 0.12 3.73 7.45
CA ALA A 94 0.56 4.22 8.74
C ALA A 94 -0.40 5.28 9.32
N ASP A 95 -0.84 6.25 8.51
CA ASP A 95 -1.79 7.29 8.93
C ASP A 95 -3.16 6.70 9.29
N VAL A 96 -3.68 5.77 8.48
CA VAL A 96 -4.95 5.07 8.76
C VAL A 96 -4.87 4.26 10.06
N ALA A 97 -3.79 3.52 10.28
CA ALA A 97 -3.58 2.76 11.51
C ALA A 97 -3.48 3.68 12.73
N PHE A 98 -2.77 4.79 12.60
CA PHE A 98 -2.66 5.78 13.68
C PHE A 98 -4.01 6.42 14.02
N HIS A 99 -4.76 6.89 13.01
CA HIS A 99 -6.10 7.44 13.22
C HIS A 99 -7.07 6.41 13.77
N ALA A 100 -7.00 5.15 13.34
CA ALA A 100 -7.81 4.07 13.90
C ALA A 100 -7.50 3.85 15.39
N MET A 101 -6.23 3.90 15.79
CA MET A 101 -5.80 3.81 17.18
C MET A 101 -6.38 4.96 18.02
N LEU A 102 -6.28 6.21 17.55
CA LEU A 102 -6.80 7.38 18.25
C LEU A 102 -8.32 7.38 18.38
N ASN A 103 -9.03 7.09 17.27
CA ASN A 103 -10.48 7.17 17.22
C ASN A 103 -11.16 6.02 17.99
N ARG A 104 -10.59 4.82 17.91
CA ARG A 104 -11.18 3.63 18.55
C ARG A 104 -10.63 3.36 19.94
N GLN A 105 -9.53 4.01 20.32
CA GLN A 105 -8.82 3.78 21.59
C GLN A 105 -8.43 2.31 21.81
N VAL A 106 -8.11 1.60 20.73
CA VAL A 106 -7.66 0.20 20.76
C VAL A 106 -6.36 0.02 19.99
N ASN A 107 -5.50 -0.86 20.50
CA ASN A 107 -4.21 -1.18 19.90
C ASN A 107 -4.39 -1.66 18.45
N GLN A 108 -3.59 -1.11 17.53
CA GLN A 108 -3.55 -1.53 16.13
C GLN A 108 -2.30 -2.39 15.87
N CYS A 109 -2.39 -3.26 14.88
CA CYS A 109 -1.28 -4.09 14.42
C CYS A 109 -1.14 -3.97 12.90
N ILE A 110 0.09 -3.74 12.44
CA ILE A 110 0.44 -3.81 11.01
C ILE A 110 1.25 -5.07 10.82
N VAL A 111 0.74 -6.00 10.02
CA VAL A 111 1.41 -7.26 9.71
C VAL A 111 2.09 -7.11 8.34
N ILE A 112 3.41 -7.32 8.31
CA ILE A 112 4.20 -7.30 7.07
C ILE A 112 4.63 -8.73 6.76
N SER A 113 4.05 -9.30 5.71
CA SER A 113 4.36 -10.64 5.21
C SER A 113 5.13 -10.59 3.90
N GLY A 114 5.80 -11.68 3.56
CA GLY A 114 6.58 -11.81 2.32
C GLY A 114 7.67 -12.87 2.42
N GLU A 115 8.16 -13.33 1.28
CA GLU A 115 9.23 -14.33 1.18
C GLU A 115 10.59 -13.79 1.67
N SER A 116 11.56 -14.67 1.88
CA SER A 116 12.92 -14.25 2.24
C SER A 116 13.49 -13.33 1.16
N GLY A 117 14.07 -12.18 1.54
CA GLY A 117 14.61 -11.20 0.59
C GLY A 117 13.58 -10.23 -0.02
N SER A 118 12.29 -10.34 0.31
CA SER A 118 11.24 -9.45 -0.24
C SER A 118 11.26 -8.00 0.26
N GLY A 119 12.24 -7.60 1.10
CA GLY A 119 12.33 -6.24 1.65
C GLY A 119 11.45 -5.99 2.88
N LYS A 120 11.03 -7.03 3.61
CA LYS A 120 10.24 -6.89 4.85
C LYS A 120 10.90 -5.97 5.88
N THR A 121 12.20 -6.16 6.16
CA THR A 121 12.94 -5.39 7.17
C THR A 121 12.98 -3.90 6.83
N GLU A 122 13.24 -3.58 5.56
CA GLU A 122 13.25 -2.19 5.08
C GLU A 122 11.85 -1.58 5.18
N SER A 123 10.82 -2.31 4.71
CA SER A 123 9.43 -1.88 4.79
C SER A 123 8.97 -1.63 6.24
N SER A 124 9.32 -2.52 7.18
CA SER A 124 9.06 -2.33 8.61
C SER A 124 9.71 -1.07 9.15
N MET A 125 10.95 -0.79 8.76
CA MET A 125 11.67 0.40 9.20
C MET A 125 10.99 1.69 8.73
N PHE A 126 10.41 1.71 7.51
CA PHE A 126 9.65 2.85 7.02
C PHE A 126 8.32 3.05 7.73
N VAL A 127 7.56 1.97 8.01
CA VAL A 127 6.35 2.07 8.83
C VAL A 127 6.68 2.67 10.18
N ILE A 128 7.71 2.16 10.85
CA ILE A 128 8.16 2.65 12.15
C ILE A 128 8.55 4.12 12.05
N TYR A 129 9.35 4.50 11.06
CA TYR A 129 9.77 5.89 10.88
C TYR A 129 8.59 6.85 10.76
N VAL A 130 7.57 6.49 9.98
CA VAL A 130 6.38 7.32 9.77
C VAL A 130 5.53 7.42 11.03
N VAL A 131 5.29 6.29 11.69
CA VAL A 131 4.51 6.29 12.93
C VAL A 131 5.23 7.05 14.04
N LEU A 132 6.56 7.01 14.10
CA LEU A 132 7.35 7.79 15.05
C LEU A 132 7.38 9.29 14.69
N LEU A 133 7.40 9.66 13.41
CA LEU A 133 7.38 11.05 12.96
C LEU A 133 6.00 11.72 13.09
N SER A 134 4.92 10.98 12.90
CA SER A 134 3.54 11.50 12.88
C SER A 134 2.95 11.85 14.26
N LYS A 135 3.81 12.04 15.28
CA LYS A 135 3.53 12.42 16.68
C LYS A 135 3.46 11.22 17.63
N CYS A 136 4.57 11.03 18.36
CA CYS A 136 4.66 10.57 19.76
C CYS A 136 3.52 9.68 20.28
N LEU A 137 3.60 8.36 20.05
CA LEU A 137 3.48 7.27 21.04
C LEU A 137 3.33 5.92 20.31
N ILE A 138 4.45 5.26 20.00
CA ILE A 138 4.52 3.81 20.17
C ILE A 138 5.67 3.53 21.12
N VAL A 139 5.39 3.65 22.41
CA VAL A 139 6.04 2.80 23.40
C VAL A 139 4.91 2.07 24.11
N GLY A 140 4.67 0.86 23.61
CA GLY A 140 3.66 -0.07 24.11
C GLY A 140 4.12 -1.52 23.93
N LEU A 141 5.42 -1.78 24.07
CA LEU A 141 5.86 -3.08 24.59
C LEU A 141 5.34 -3.19 26.03
N SER A 142 4.10 -3.61 26.19
CA SER A 142 3.52 -4.06 27.46
C SER A 142 2.42 -5.06 27.08
N LYS A 143 2.62 -6.37 27.11
CA LYS A 143 3.45 -7.18 28.00
C LYS A 143 4.16 -8.28 27.22
N TYR A 144 5.50 -8.26 27.22
CA TYR A 144 6.28 -9.50 27.22
C TYR A 144 6.04 -10.16 28.59
N SER A 145 5.00 -10.98 28.70
CA SER A 145 4.91 -11.98 29.76
C SER A 145 5.63 -13.22 29.24
N PRO A 146 6.72 -13.70 29.86
CA PRO A 146 7.44 -14.87 29.40
C PRO A 146 6.69 -16.11 29.88
N ARG A 147 5.49 -16.37 29.36
CA ARG A 147 4.81 -17.64 29.60
C ARG A 147 4.05 -18.09 28.36
N THR A 148 4.46 -19.28 27.93
CA THR A 148 3.76 -20.22 27.05
C THR A 148 4.11 -20.11 25.56
N PHE A 149 5.28 -20.68 25.24
CA PHE A 149 5.40 -21.50 24.04
C PHE A 149 4.64 -22.81 24.31
N VAL A 150 3.62 -23.08 23.50
CA VAL A 150 3.26 -24.43 23.03
C VAL A 150 2.95 -24.30 21.55
#